data_AF-A0AAE3CIF3-F1
#
_entry.id   AF-A0AAE3CIF3-F1
#
_cell.length_a   1.000
_cell.length_b   1.000
_cell.length_c   1.000
_cell.angle_alpha   90.00
_cell.angle_beta   90.00
_cell.angle_gamma   90.00
#
_symmetry.space_group_name_H-M   'P 1'
#
loop_
_entity.id
_entity.type
_entity.pdbx_description
1 polymer ?
#
loop_
_entity_poly.entity_id
_entity_poly.type
_entity_poly.pdbx_seq_one_letter_code
_entity_poly.pdbx_strand_id
1 'polypeptide(L)'
;MKLDRQLSRDYKELRSTYEKSGHYTSFLQSQADEQKQWLTERDACGTNADCIAKEYNSRLKDIAGYSRVCIIPDAVSTAPTASKGSDTEPPKLAAPKCSPADRVDYGFIKKSEGAMLDFYVPGAFKANIKTGRNLGPRYVNGKQTAMAASGVTVGEGVDLGQQTIANLRRYMEIEEKKYGKPGSVSIENILSLVWPYIGLKKSDAVNALNGYYDKNKSYPTLNSEEAGFISSAVKHGYAEDAAALFNKNAHPKMNFWSLPGAVQTTLTDMKYHSYISSVAQHYYRADWEGAAAEFETLAIGKYAQYKARFQARAQMLRNAIQDQSLPKQGDPCAPKKMPVAFNRSKEWETQRLPRWA
;
A
#
# COMPACT_ATOMS: atom_id res chain seq x y z
N MET A 1 -11.69 -14.34 33.03
CA MET A 1 -10.78 -13.15 33.08
C MET A 1 -9.33 -13.44 32.66
N LYS A 2 -8.69 -14.56 33.07
CA LYS A 2 -7.33 -14.92 32.59
C LYS A 2 -7.30 -15.37 31.12
N LEU A 3 -8.23 -16.24 30.70
CA LEU A 3 -8.31 -16.76 29.32
C LEU A 3 -8.62 -15.67 28.28
N ASP A 4 -9.49 -14.71 28.64
CA ASP A 4 -9.82 -13.56 27.79
C ASP A 4 -8.61 -12.65 27.51
N ARG A 5 -7.80 -12.38 28.54
CA ARG A 5 -6.54 -11.62 28.40
C ARG A 5 -5.49 -12.39 27.60
N GLN A 6 -5.44 -13.71 27.75
CA GLN A 6 -4.52 -14.56 26.99
C GLN A 6 -4.91 -14.57 25.51
N LEU A 7 -6.18 -14.87 25.20
CA LEU A 7 -6.69 -14.88 23.84
C LEU A 7 -6.51 -13.52 23.14
N SER A 8 -6.81 -12.43 23.83
CA SER A 8 -6.64 -11.08 23.28
C SER A 8 -5.18 -10.74 22.96
N ARG A 9 -4.22 -11.30 23.70
CA ARG A 9 -2.78 -11.11 23.46
C ARG A 9 -2.34 -11.93 22.26
N ASP A 10 -2.66 -13.22 22.27
CA ASP A 10 -2.19 -14.19 21.26
C ASP A 10 -2.81 -13.85 19.89
N TYR A 11 -4.07 -13.42 19.86
CA TYR A 11 -4.73 -12.95 18.64
C TYR A 11 -4.12 -11.64 18.09
N LYS A 12 -3.75 -10.70 18.98
CA LYS A 12 -3.06 -9.46 18.57
C LYS A 12 -1.67 -9.74 18.04
N GLU A 13 -0.96 -10.70 18.65
CA GLU A 13 0.37 -11.11 18.20
C GLU A 13 0.31 -11.81 16.84
N LEU A 14 -0.64 -12.73 16.66
CA LEU A 14 -0.94 -13.37 15.37
C LEU A 14 -1.23 -12.31 14.30
N ARG A 15 -2.20 -11.42 14.54
CA ARG A 15 -2.54 -10.35 13.60
C ARG A 15 -1.35 -9.44 13.33
N SER A 16 -0.65 -8.96 14.35
CA SER A 16 0.54 -8.12 14.17
C SER A 16 1.59 -8.81 13.30
N THR A 17 1.80 -10.12 13.46
CA THR A 17 2.81 -10.87 12.70
C THR A 17 2.45 -10.93 11.21
N TYR A 18 1.19 -11.20 10.90
CA TYR A 18 0.71 -11.33 9.51
C TYR A 18 0.35 -9.97 8.87
N GLU A 19 -0.03 -8.96 9.66
CA GLU A 19 -0.23 -7.57 9.21
C GLU A 19 1.10 -6.89 8.86
N LYS A 20 2.19 -7.20 9.59
CA LYS A 20 3.52 -6.63 9.33
C LYS A 20 4.25 -7.29 8.15
N SER A 21 3.89 -8.51 7.79
CA SER A 21 4.52 -9.25 6.69
C SER A 21 3.91 -8.96 5.32
N GLY A 22 2.70 -8.39 5.27
CA GLY A 22 1.98 -8.15 4.00
C GLY A 22 1.58 -9.46 3.32
N HIS A 23 0.63 -9.41 2.39
CA HIS A 23 0.18 -10.58 1.60
C HIS A 23 -0.54 -11.70 2.39
N TYR A 24 -1.19 -11.38 3.52
CA TYR A 24 -2.04 -12.34 4.25
C TYR A 24 -3.44 -11.76 4.52
N THR A 25 -3.95 -10.92 3.62
CA THR A 25 -5.24 -10.25 3.79
C THR A 25 -6.40 -11.25 3.87
N SER A 26 -6.40 -12.31 3.06
CA SER A 26 -7.43 -13.36 3.12
C SER A 26 -7.34 -14.15 4.42
N PHE A 27 -6.13 -14.46 4.88
CA PHE A 27 -5.90 -15.12 6.17
C PHE A 27 -6.30 -14.22 7.34
N LEU A 28 -5.91 -12.94 7.33
CA LEU A 28 -6.29 -11.97 8.36
C LEU A 28 -7.80 -11.72 8.39
N GLN A 29 -8.45 -11.72 7.23
CA GLN A 29 -9.90 -11.63 7.11
C GLN A 29 -10.57 -12.91 7.63
N SER A 30 -10.06 -14.09 7.28
CA SER A 30 -10.57 -15.36 7.82
C SER A 30 -10.41 -15.43 9.34
N GLN A 31 -9.28 -14.95 9.87
CA GLN A 31 -9.07 -14.84 11.31
C GLN A 31 -10.02 -13.83 11.98
N ALA A 32 -10.37 -12.74 11.31
CA ALA A 32 -11.36 -11.79 11.81
C ALA A 32 -12.78 -12.37 11.81
N ASP A 33 -13.15 -13.11 10.77
CA ASP A 33 -14.45 -13.76 10.65
C ASP A 33 -14.58 -14.93 11.64
N GLU A 34 -13.55 -15.76 11.78
CA GLU A 34 -13.48 -16.80 12.82
C GLU A 34 -13.54 -16.20 14.23
N GLN A 35 -12.89 -15.06 14.47
CA GLN A 35 -12.95 -14.38 15.78
C GLN A 35 -14.37 -13.87 16.08
N LYS A 36 -15.11 -13.42 15.06
CA LYS A 36 -16.50 -12.97 15.20
C LYS A 36 -17.45 -14.16 15.40
N GLN A 37 -17.23 -15.26 14.70
CA GLN A 37 -17.98 -16.50 14.88
C GLN A 37 -17.76 -17.09 16.28
N TRP A 38 -16.50 -17.19 16.73
CA TRP A 38 -16.16 -17.64 18.07
C TRP A 38 -16.82 -16.80 19.16
N LEU A 39 -16.91 -15.47 18.99
CA LEU A 39 -17.63 -14.61 19.95
C LEU A 39 -19.10 -15.00 20.07
N THR A 40 -19.73 -15.38 18.95
CA THR A 40 -21.13 -15.84 18.91
C THR A 40 -21.29 -17.20 19.60
N GLU A 41 -20.39 -18.13 19.34
CA GLU A 41 -20.37 -19.47 19.96
C GLU A 41 -20.10 -19.39 21.47
N ARG A 42 -19.16 -18.54 21.90
CA ARG A 42 -18.93 -18.22 23.31
C ARG A 42 -20.16 -17.61 23.96
N ASP A 43 -20.83 -16.67 23.31
CA ASP A 43 -22.01 -16.00 23.87
C ASP A 43 -23.22 -16.94 23.99
N ALA A 44 -23.31 -17.95 23.13
CA ALA A 44 -24.31 -19.01 23.25
C ALA A 44 -24.14 -19.88 24.51
N CYS A 45 -22.94 -19.92 25.13
CA CYS A 45 -22.72 -20.59 26.41
C CYS A 45 -23.37 -19.89 27.61
N GLY A 46 -23.83 -18.63 27.47
CA GLY A 46 -24.44 -17.87 28.56
C GLY A 46 -23.51 -17.74 29.76
N THR A 47 -23.90 -18.32 30.91
CA THR A 47 -23.12 -18.32 32.15
C THR A 47 -22.46 -19.67 32.47
N ASN A 48 -22.55 -20.66 31.58
CA ASN A 48 -21.96 -21.98 31.80
C ASN A 48 -20.43 -21.92 31.71
N ALA A 49 -19.75 -22.04 32.86
CA ALA A 49 -18.31 -21.89 32.97
C ALA A 49 -17.52 -22.94 32.18
N ASP A 50 -17.98 -24.19 32.13
CA ASP A 50 -17.29 -25.28 31.43
C ASP A 50 -17.43 -25.12 29.91
N CYS A 51 -18.60 -24.68 29.45
CA CYS A 51 -18.84 -24.34 28.05
C CYS A 51 -17.93 -23.18 27.61
N ILE A 52 -17.91 -22.09 28.39
CA ILE A 52 -17.04 -20.94 28.11
C ILE A 52 -15.57 -21.36 28.10
N ALA A 53 -15.12 -22.14 29.08
CA ALA A 53 -13.73 -22.61 29.14
C ALA A 53 -13.35 -23.46 27.93
N LYS A 54 -14.27 -24.33 27.46
CA LYS A 54 -14.09 -25.13 26.26
C LYS A 54 -13.95 -24.25 25.01
N GLU A 55 -14.80 -23.24 24.85
CA GLU A 55 -14.73 -22.29 23.72
C GLU A 55 -13.41 -21.51 23.71
N TYR A 56 -12.94 -21.04 24.87
CA TYR A 56 -11.64 -20.37 24.97
C TYR A 56 -10.48 -21.30 24.62
N ASN A 57 -10.49 -22.53 25.16
CA ASN A 57 -9.42 -23.50 24.90
C ASN A 57 -9.38 -23.94 23.44
N SER A 58 -10.53 -24.10 22.79
CA SER A 58 -10.60 -24.40 21.36
C SER A 58 -9.94 -23.29 20.54
N ARG A 59 -10.35 -22.04 20.76
CA ARG A 59 -9.82 -20.90 19.99
C ARG A 59 -8.33 -20.66 20.24
N LEU A 60 -7.86 -20.82 21.48
CA LEU A 60 -6.43 -20.73 21.81
C LEU A 60 -5.61 -21.80 21.08
N LYS A 61 -6.16 -23.02 20.95
CA LYS A 61 -5.51 -24.10 20.20
C LYS A 61 -5.41 -23.80 18.71
N ASP A 62 -6.46 -23.20 18.13
CA ASP A 62 -6.47 -22.80 16.72
C ASP A 62 -5.44 -21.71 16.44
N ILE A 63 -5.40 -20.66 17.27
CA ILE A 63 -4.42 -19.57 17.17
C ILE A 63 -2.99 -20.10 17.30
N ALA A 64 -2.74 -21.00 18.27
CA ALA A 64 -1.44 -21.64 18.43
C ALA A 64 -1.06 -22.52 17.22
N GLY A 65 -2.04 -23.12 16.54
CA GLY A 65 -1.86 -23.91 15.33
C GLY A 65 -1.25 -23.10 14.19
N TYR A 66 -1.67 -21.85 14.02
CA TYR A 66 -1.16 -20.96 12.97
C TYR A 66 0.29 -20.51 13.15
N SER A 67 0.85 -20.69 14.35
CA SER A 67 2.29 -20.50 14.59
C SER A 67 3.16 -21.65 14.09
N ARG A 68 2.55 -22.82 13.81
CA ARG A 68 3.23 -24.08 13.46
C ARG A 68 3.01 -24.53 12.01
N VAL A 69 2.12 -23.87 11.28
CA VAL A 69 1.78 -24.21 9.89
C VAL A 69 2.33 -23.13 8.98
N CYS A 70 2.94 -23.52 7.85
CA CYS A 70 3.28 -22.57 6.79
C CYS A 70 1.99 -22.06 6.14
N ILE A 71 1.59 -20.85 6.49
CA ILE A 71 0.45 -20.19 5.85
C ILE A 71 0.93 -19.65 4.51
N ILE A 72 0.18 -19.99 3.46
CA ILE A 72 0.49 -19.55 2.11
C ILE A 72 -0.02 -18.10 1.99
N PRO A 73 0.83 -17.13 1.60
CA PRO A 73 0.40 -15.77 1.34
C PRO A 73 -0.68 -15.74 0.25
N ASP A 74 -1.54 -14.74 0.29
CA ASP A 74 -2.55 -14.46 -0.73
C ASP A 74 -1.89 -14.47 -2.11
N ALA A 75 -2.33 -15.38 -2.97
CA ALA A 75 -2.01 -15.30 -4.38
C ALA A 75 -2.64 -14.02 -4.94
N VAL A 76 -1.86 -13.21 -5.66
CA VAL A 76 -2.38 -12.10 -6.46
C VAL A 76 -3.27 -12.72 -7.55
N SER A 77 -4.56 -12.86 -7.28
CA SER A 77 -5.52 -13.44 -8.21
C SER A 77 -6.67 -12.47 -8.45
N THR A 78 -6.64 -11.90 -9.64
CA THR A 78 -7.81 -11.43 -10.39
C THR A 78 -8.85 -12.54 -10.46
N ALA A 79 -10.02 -12.37 -9.85
CA ALA A 79 -11.15 -13.26 -10.07
C ALA A 79 -12.14 -12.60 -11.06
N PRO A 80 -12.39 -13.19 -12.25
CA PRO A 80 -13.67 -13.06 -12.89
C PRO A 80 -14.64 -14.09 -12.31
N THR A 81 -15.84 -13.63 -12.01
CA THR A 81 -17.02 -14.45 -11.75
C THR A 81 -17.30 -15.36 -12.96
N ALA A 82 -17.48 -16.66 -12.75
CA ALA A 82 -18.61 -17.42 -13.33
C ALA A 82 -18.58 -18.92 -12.99
N SER A 83 -19.80 -19.41 -12.71
CA SER A 83 -20.40 -20.66 -13.22
C SER A 83 -19.66 -22.00 -13.04
N LYS A 84 -20.41 -22.93 -12.44
CA LYS A 84 -20.21 -24.39 -12.51
C LYS A 84 -19.86 -24.85 -13.94
N GLY A 85 -18.81 -25.65 -14.06
CA GLY A 85 -18.45 -26.38 -15.27
C GLY A 85 -17.09 -27.05 -15.10
N SER A 86 -17.11 -28.37 -14.91
CA SER A 86 -15.94 -29.26 -15.00
C SER A 86 -15.26 -29.07 -16.36
N ASP A 87 -13.94 -28.88 -16.37
CA ASP A 87 -12.98 -29.76 -17.05
C ASP A 87 -11.56 -29.18 -17.01
N THR A 88 -10.61 -30.09 -16.86
CA THR A 88 -9.18 -29.93 -16.63
C THR A 88 -8.49 -29.02 -17.67
N GLU A 89 -7.98 -27.86 -17.26
CA GLU A 89 -7.01 -27.06 -18.01
C GLU A 89 -5.79 -26.72 -17.13
N PRO A 90 -4.54 -26.77 -17.64
CA PRO A 90 -3.34 -26.64 -16.82
C PRO A 90 -3.16 -25.23 -16.26
N PRO A 91 -2.55 -25.06 -15.07
CA PRO A 91 -2.46 -23.77 -14.41
C PRO A 91 -1.62 -22.76 -15.20
N LYS A 92 -2.23 -21.62 -15.48
CA LYS A 92 -1.62 -20.43 -16.10
C LYS A 92 -0.45 -19.95 -15.24
N LEU A 93 0.78 -20.01 -15.79
CA LEU A 93 2.02 -19.63 -15.09
C LEU A 93 2.00 -18.16 -14.63
N ALA A 94 2.43 -17.93 -13.38
CA ALA A 94 2.72 -16.61 -12.85
C ALA A 94 3.68 -15.84 -13.77
N ALA A 95 3.40 -14.56 -14.00
CA ALA A 95 4.23 -13.72 -14.85
C ALA A 95 5.68 -13.70 -14.34
N PRO A 96 6.70 -13.74 -15.22
CA PRO A 96 8.10 -13.73 -14.79
C PRO A 96 8.41 -12.49 -13.95
N LYS A 97 9.29 -12.63 -12.94
CA LYS A 97 9.61 -11.64 -11.88
C LYS A 97 9.93 -10.21 -12.36
N CYS A 98 10.22 -10.03 -13.65
CA CYS A 98 10.63 -8.76 -14.26
C CYS A 98 9.74 -8.28 -15.43
N SER A 99 8.55 -8.86 -15.57
CA SER A 99 7.53 -8.37 -16.50
C SER A 99 6.92 -7.06 -15.98
N PRO A 100 6.56 -6.10 -16.86
CA PRO A 100 5.83 -4.90 -16.44
C PRO A 100 4.52 -5.26 -15.74
N ALA A 101 4.40 -4.92 -14.46
CA ALA A 101 3.18 -5.05 -13.67
C ALA A 101 3.19 -4.07 -12.50
N ASP A 102 2.01 -3.67 -12.06
CA ASP A 102 1.85 -2.94 -10.80
C ASP A 102 2.06 -3.90 -9.63
N ARG A 103 3.12 -3.65 -8.85
CA ARG A 103 3.50 -4.42 -7.67
C ARG A 103 3.61 -3.53 -6.43
N VAL A 104 3.01 -2.34 -6.47
CA VAL A 104 3.01 -1.42 -5.34
C VAL A 104 2.15 -1.99 -4.22
N ASP A 105 2.72 -2.09 -3.02
CA ASP A 105 1.95 -2.33 -1.80
C ASP A 105 1.28 -1.02 -1.37
N TYR A 106 0.08 -0.81 -1.89
CA TYR A 106 -0.72 0.36 -1.54
C TYR A 106 -1.22 0.33 -0.08
N GLY A 107 -1.24 -0.83 0.57
CA GLY A 107 -1.55 -0.96 2.00
C GLY A 107 -0.46 -0.33 2.87
N PHE A 108 0.81 -0.46 2.47
CA PHE A 108 1.94 0.21 3.11
C PHE A 108 1.85 1.74 3.02
N ILE A 109 1.40 2.27 1.88
CA ILE A 109 1.35 3.71 1.61
C ILE A 109 0.15 4.37 2.29
N LYS A 110 -0.97 3.63 2.36
CA LYS A 110 -2.24 4.10 2.90
C LYS A 110 -2.05 4.60 4.33
N LYS A 111 -2.46 5.85 4.57
CA LYS A 111 -2.75 6.29 5.93
C LYS A 111 -4.02 5.57 6.35
N SER A 112 -4.06 5.02 7.55
CA SER A 112 -5.23 4.32 8.12
C SER A 112 -6.37 5.30 8.41
N GLU A 113 -6.87 5.94 7.37
CA GLU A 113 -7.99 6.88 7.34
C GLU A 113 -9.08 6.14 6.57
N GLY A 114 -10.22 5.87 7.21
CA GLY A 114 -11.38 5.35 6.49
C GLY A 114 -11.90 6.41 5.51
N ALA A 115 -12.67 5.97 4.52
CA ALA A 115 -13.15 6.85 3.45
C ALA A 115 -14.12 7.92 3.99
N MET A 116 -13.82 9.18 3.71
CA MET A 116 -14.67 10.34 3.98
C MET A 116 -15.49 10.69 2.74
N LEU A 117 -16.81 10.62 2.83
CA LEU A 117 -17.72 11.00 1.75
C LEU A 117 -17.91 12.51 1.73
N ASP A 118 -18.11 13.10 2.91
CA ASP A 118 -18.17 14.54 3.09
C ASP A 118 -16.76 15.13 3.11
N PHE A 119 -16.61 16.29 2.48
CA PHE A 119 -15.37 17.02 2.47
C PHE A 119 -15.12 17.60 3.87
N TYR A 120 -13.87 17.58 4.31
CA TYR A 120 -13.46 18.10 5.61
C TYR A 120 -12.03 18.66 5.54
N VAL A 121 -11.65 19.51 6.49
CA VAL A 121 -10.24 19.90 6.66
C VAL A 121 -9.69 19.21 7.91
N PRO A 122 -8.68 18.32 7.79
CA PRO A 122 -8.08 17.64 8.94
C PRO A 122 -7.64 18.63 10.03
N GLY A 123 -7.98 18.33 11.29
CA GLY A 123 -7.71 19.20 12.45
C GLY A 123 -8.76 20.30 12.68
N ALA A 124 -9.35 20.84 11.62
CA ALA A 124 -10.32 21.93 11.68
C ALA A 124 -11.78 21.46 11.74
N PHE A 125 -12.07 20.22 11.37
CA PHE A 125 -13.43 19.66 11.38
C PHE A 125 -13.45 18.33 12.14
N LYS A 126 -14.58 18.05 12.80
CA LYS A 126 -14.88 16.73 13.37
C LYS A 126 -15.35 15.81 12.26
N ALA A 127 -14.92 14.56 12.27
CA ALA A 127 -15.26 13.58 11.24
C ALA A 127 -15.71 12.26 11.88
N ASN A 128 -16.73 11.64 11.29
CA ASN A 128 -17.10 10.26 11.59
C ASN A 128 -16.63 9.36 10.45
N ILE A 129 -15.42 8.82 10.63
CA ILE A 129 -14.74 7.95 9.67
C ILE A 129 -15.55 6.69 9.34
N LYS A 130 -16.36 6.16 10.28
CA LYS A 130 -17.19 4.96 10.02
C LYS A 130 -18.31 5.24 9.03
N THR A 131 -18.84 6.45 9.04
CA THR A 131 -19.97 6.87 8.18
C THR A 131 -19.51 7.77 7.02
N GLY A 132 -18.24 8.15 7.00
CA GLY A 132 -17.67 9.13 6.07
C GLY A 132 -18.22 10.56 6.20
N ARG A 133 -18.78 10.94 7.36
CA ARG A 133 -19.51 12.22 7.52
C ARG A 133 -18.69 13.31 8.22
N ASN A 134 -18.85 14.55 7.76
CA ASN A 134 -18.32 15.73 8.43
C ASN A 134 -19.32 16.18 9.52
N LEU A 135 -18.88 16.17 10.77
CA LEU A 135 -19.69 16.49 11.96
C LEU A 135 -19.61 17.96 12.36
N GLY A 136 -19.02 18.79 11.50
CA GLY A 136 -18.94 20.23 11.68
C GLY A 136 -17.60 20.73 12.25
N PRO A 137 -17.51 22.05 12.50
CA PRO A 137 -16.27 22.68 12.93
C PRO A 137 -15.73 22.12 14.24
N ARG A 138 -14.40 22.03 14.33
CA ARG A 138 -13.66 21.76 15.55
C ARG A 138 -12.90 23.01 15.97
N TYR A 139 -13.23 23.52 17.16
CA TYR A 139 -12.52 24.64 17.76
C TYR A 139 -11.60 24.15 18.88
N VAL A 140 -10.38 24.65 18.91
CA VAL A 140 -9.42 24.50 20.00
C VAL A 140 -9.04 25.90 20.45
N ASN A 141 -9.27 26.24 21.72
CA ASN A 141 -9.06 27.58 22.28
C ASN A 141 -9.75 28.68 21.45
N GLY A 142 -10.99 28.44 21.01
CA GLY A 142 -11.77 29.36 20.20
C GLY A 142 -11.33 29.52 18.76
N LYS A 143 -10.30 28.80 18.30
CA LYS A 143 -9.80 28.86 16.92
C LYS A 143 -10.05 27.55 16.18
N GLN A 144 -10.51 27.66 14.94
CA GLN A 144 -10.60 26.54 14.01
C GLN A 144 -9.32 26.52 13.18
N THR A 145 -8.50 25.48 13.36
CA THR A 145 -7.17 25.41 12.74
C THR A 145 -6.97 24.10 12.00
N ALA A 146 -6.50 24.20 10.76
CA ALA A 146 -6.09 23.03 9.99
C ALA A 146 -4.85 22.40 10.62
N MET A 147 -4.74 21.08 10.51
CA MET A 147 -3.54 20.34 10.89
C MET A 147 -2.44 20.61 9.86
N ALA A 148 -1.27 21.05 10.31
CA ALA A 148 -0.09 21.29 9.46
C ALA A 148 -0.41 22.18 8.23
N ALA A 149 -0.07 21.72 7.02
CA ALA A 149 -0.34 22.41 5.76
C ALA A 149 -1.54 21.80 4.99
N SER A 150 -2.44 21.11 5.69
CA SER A 150 -3.55 20.37 5.07
C SER A 150 -4.52 21.32 4.35
N GLY A 151 -5.04 20.85 3.21
CA GLY A 151 -6.17 21.43 2.51
C GLY A 151 -7.49 20.73 2.84
N VAL A 152 -8.47 20.92 1.96
CA VAL A 152 -9.71 20.14 2.01
C VAL A 152 -9.43 18.70 1.58
N THR A 153 -10.00 17.74 2.28
CA THR A 153 -9.77 16.30 2.13
C THR A 153 -11.09 15.56 1.90
N VAL A 154 -11.07 14.55 1.04
CA VAL A 154 -12.20 13.66 0.72
C VAL A 154 -11.68 12.25 0.41
N GLY A 155 -12.57 11.26 0.38
CA GLY A 155 -12.24 9.86 0.12
C GLY A 155 -11.30 9.29 1.17
N GLU A 156 -10.37 8.44 0.75
CA GLU A 156 -9.33 7.85 1.60
C GLU A 156 -8.12 8.78 1.75
N GLY A 157 -8.37 10.01 2.20
CA GLY A 157 -7.31 10.97 2.50
C GLY A 157 -6.78 11.75 1.30
N VAL A 158 -7.60 11.95 0.25
CA VAL A 158 -7.22 12.78 -0.91
C VAL A 158 -7.18 14.26 -0.50
N ASP A 159 -5.99 14.78 -0.23
CA ASP A 159 -5.76 16.19 0.08
C ASP A 159 -5.76 17.05 -1.19
N LEU A 160 -6.87 17.74 -1.45
CA LEU A 160 -7.07 18.62 -2.60
C LEU A 160 -6.15 19.84 -2.56
N GLY A 161 -5.64 20.23 -1.40
CA GLY A 161 -4.66 21.30 -1.26
C GLY A 161 -3.31 20.98 -1.89
N GLN A 162 -3.01 19.70 -2.15
CA GLN A 162 -1.79 19.25 -2.79
C GLN A 162 -1.98 18.82 -4.25
N GLN A 163 -3.21 18.96 -4.78
CA GLN A 163 -3.55 18.61 -6.15
C GLN A 163 -3.60 19.85 -7.05
N THR A 164 -3.53 19.60 -8.35
CA THR A 164 -4.00 20.52 -9.39
C THR A 164 -5.13 19.84 -10.14
N ILE A 165 -6.01 20.61 -10.79
CA ILE A 165 -7.08 20.02 -11.62
C ILE A 165 -6.50 19.16 -12.74
N ALA A 166 -5.44 19.64 -13.40
CA ALA A 166 -4.79 18.91 -14.47
C ALA A 166 -4.24 17.55 -14.00
N ASN A 167 -3.57 17.52 -12.83
CA ASN A 167 -3.04 16.28 -12.27
C ASN A 167 -4.15 15.32 -11.85
N LEU A 168 -5.18 15.84 -11.16
CA LEU A 168 -6.28 15.00 -10.68
C LEU A 168 -7.09 14.41 -11.83
N ARG A 169 -7.36 15.20 -12.87
CA ARG A 169 -7.97 14.72 -14.12
C ARG A 169 -7.12 13.62 -14.76
N ARG A 170 -5.82 13.88 -14.97
CA ARG A 170 -4.90 12.90 -15.55
C ARG A 170 -4.89 11.59 -14.76
N TYR A 171 -4.91 11.65 -13.44
CA TYR A 171 -4.96 10.45 -12.59
C TYR A 171 -6.27 9.68 -12.76
N MET A 172 -7.41 10.36 -12.80
CA MET A 172 -8.70 9.70 -13.03
C MET A 172 -8.82 9.08 -14.43
N GLU A 173 -8.28 9.74 -15.46
CA GLU A 173 -8.24 9.20 -16.83
C GLU A 173 -7.34 7.96 -16.94
N ILE A 174 -6.21 7.94 -16.22
CA ILE A 174 -5.35 6.74 -16.13
C ILE A 174 -6.08 5.62 -15.39
N GLU A 175 -6.75 5.93 -14.28
CA GLU A 175 -7.51 4.96 -13.48
C GLU A 175 -8.60 4.30 -14.31
N GLU A 176 -9.41 5.11 -14.99
CA GLU A 176 -10.45 4.63 -15.89
C GLU A 176 -9.87 3.72 -16.98
N LYS A 177 -8.75 4.13 -17.60
CA LYS A 177 -8.13 3.36 -18.67
C LYS A 177 -7.53 2.02 -18.21
N LYS A 178 -6.94 1.97 -17.02
CA LYS A 178 -6.20 0.81 -16.53
C LYS A 178 -7.03 -0.15 -15.68
N TYR A 179 -7.89 0.39 -14.83
CA TYR A 179 -8.63 -0.37 -13.81
C TYR A 179 -10.16 -0.27 -14.01
N GLY A 180 -10.61 0.60 -14.91
CA GLY A 180 -12.03 0.86 -15.15
C GLY A 180 -12.59 1.93 -14.22
N LYS A 181 -13.76 2.43 -14.59
CA LYS A 181 -14.53 3.41 -13.82
C LYS A 181 -15.96 2.89 -13.67
N PRO A 182 -16.59 2.96 -12.48
CA PRO A 182 -18.00 2.63 -12.34
C PRO A 182 -18.87 3.46 -13.29
N GLY A 183 -19.94 2.86 -13.84
CA GLY A 183 -20.80 3.53 -14.82
C GLY A 183 -21.52 4.77 -14.27
N SER A 184 -21.75 4.79 -12.96
CA SER A 184 -22.34 5.88 -12.18
C SER A 184 -21.39 7.07 -11.94
N VAL A 185 -20.08 6.88 -12.08
CA VAL A 185 -19.07 7.89 -11.76
C VAL A 185 -18.81 8.78 -12.98
N SER A 186 -18.88 10.09 -12.79
CA SER A 186 -18.51 11.08 -13.81
C SER A 186 -17.28 11.87 -13.36
N ILE A 187 -16.20 11.82 -14.17
CA ILE A 187 -14.98 12.60 -13.93
C ILE A 187 -15.31 14.09 -13.85
N GLU A 188 -16.18 14.59 -14.74
CA GLU A 188 -16.57 16.00 -14.75
C GLU A 188 -17.35 16.41 -13.51
N ASN A 189 -18.23 15.53 -12.99
CA ASN A 189 -18.98 15.83 -11.76
C ASN A 189 -18.05 15.93 -10.57
N ILE A 190 -17.10 14.98 -10.43
CA ILE A 190 -16.08 15.02 -9.38
C ILE A 190 -15.27 16.31 -9.51
N LEU A 191 -14.75 16.63 -10.71
CA LEU A 191 -13.95 17.84 -10.93
C LEU A 191 -14.71 19.12 -10.60
N SER A 192 -15.98 19.21 -10.98
CA SER A 192 -16.83 20.37 -10.64
C SER A 192 -16.99 20.54 -9.14
N LEU A 193 -17.14 19.45 -8.39
CA LEU A 193 -17.27 19.49 -6.92
C LEU A 193 -15.95 19.85 -6.23
N VAL A 194 -14.82 19.32 -6.70
CA VAL A 194 -13.52 19.57 -6.05
C VAL A 194 -12.89 20.91 -6.46
N TRP A 195 -13.22 21.45 -7.63
CA TRP A 195 -12.60 22.66 -8.20
C TRP A 195 -12.46 23.83 -7.22
N PRO A 196 -13.49 24.20 -6.44
CA PRO A 196 -13.39 25.33 -5.51
C PRO A 196 -12.35 25.14 -4.39
N TYR A 197 -11.87 23.92 -4.17
CA TYR A 197 -11.00 23.55 -3.06
C TYR A 197 -9.57 23.20 -3.47
N ILE A 198 -9.32 23.06 -4.78
CA ILE A 198 -8.00 22.66 -5.30
C ILE A 198 -6.94 23.70 -4.95
N GLY A 199 -5.82 23.22 -4.39
CA GLY A 199 -4.68 24.05 -4.02
C GLY A 199 -4.88 24.90 -2.74
N LEU A 200 -6.09 24.97 -2.19
CA LEU A 200 -6.36 25.70 -0.96
C LEU A 200 -5.78 24.97 0.25
N LYS A 201 -5.13 25.71 1.15
CA LYS A 201 -4.50 25.17 2.37
C LYS A 201 -4.85 26.00 3.59
N LYS A 202 -4.72 25.41 4.78
CA LYS A 202 -4.85 26.13 6.06
C LYS A 202 -6.17 26.93 6.15
N SER A 203 -6.09 28.22 6.47
CA SER A 203 -7.25 29.09 6.65
C SER A 203 -8.11 29.17 5.40
N ASP A 204 -7.52 29.15 4.22
CA ASP A 204 -8.26 29.32 2.96
C ASP A 204 -9.13 28.08 2.68
N ALA A 205 -8.61 26.88 2.97
CA ALA A 205 -9.38 25.64 2.92
C ALA A 205 -10.53 25.63 3.94
N VAL A 206 -10.26 26.07 5.18
CA VAL A 206 -11.28 26.15 6.23
C VAL A 206 -12.38 27.14 5.85
N ASN A 207 -12.00 28.33 5.39
CA ASN A 207 -12.92 29.39 4.99
C ASN A 207 -13.77 28.98 3.79
N ALA A 208 -13.17 28.33 2.78
CA ALA A 208 -13.90 27.84 1.62
C ALA A 208 -14.97 26.79 2.01
N LEU A 209 -14.61 25.85 2.89
CA LEU A 209 -15.54 24.80 3.31
C LEU A 209 -16.66 25.33 4.22
N ASN A 210 -16.33 26.24 5.16
CA ASN A 210 -17.34 26.93 5.96
C ASN A 210 -18.27 27.78 5.09
N GLY A 211 -17.71 28.53 4.12
CA GLY A 211 -18.49 29.35 3.20
C GLY A 211 -19.43 28.53 2.31
N TYR A 212 -19.05 27.30 1.94
CA TYR A 212 -19.97 26.37 1.29
C TYR A 212 -21.10 25.96 2.22
N TYR A 213 -20.79 25.58 3.46
CA TYR A 213 -21.79 25.19 4.46
C TYR A 213 -22.76 26.33 4.76
N ASP A 214 -22.29 27.56 4.90
CA ASP A 214 -23.13 28.71 5.20
C ASP A 214 -24.18 28.95 4.11
N LYS A 215 -23.82 28.71 2.85
CA LYS A 215 -24.72 28.84 1.68
C LYS A 215 -25.68 27.66 1.53
N ASN A 216 -25.19 26.44 1.72
CA ASN A 216 -25.91 25.21 1.34
C ASN A 216 -26.51 24.45 2.53
N LYS A 217 -26.16 24.85 3.77
CA LYS A 217 -26.51 24.18 5.03
C LYS A 217 -26.14 22.69 5.08
N SER A 218 -25.16 22.32 4.26
CA SER A 218 -24.62 20.97 4.09
C SER A 218 -23.17 21.07 3.62
N TYR A 219 -22.38 20.03 3.87
CA TYR A 219 -21.04 19.91 3.28
C TYR A 219 -21.16 19.32 1.87
N PRO A 220 -20.22 19.63 0.95
CA PRO A 220 -20.18 18.91 -0.31
C PRO A 220 -19.81 17.45 -0.01
N THR A 221 -20.37 16.54 -0.80
CA THR A 221 -20.32 15.10 -0.55
C THR A 221 -20.12 14.38 -1.87
N LEU A 222 -19.24 13.38 -1.88
CA LEU A 222 -19.16 12.37 -2.92
C LEU A 222 -19.97 11.15 -2.51
N ASN A 223 -20.57 10.46 -3.48
CA ASN A 223 -21.08 9.12 -3.19
C ASN A 223 -19.93 8.13 -2.98
N SER A 224 -20.22 6.93 -2.46
CA SER A 224 -19.18 5.93 -2.15
C SER A 224 -18.35 5.49 -3.36
N GLU A 225 -18.97 5.40 -4.54
CA GLU A 225 -18.26 5.00 -5.77
C GLU A 225 -17.36 6.12 -6.29
N GLU A 226 -17.81 7.37 -6.24
CA GLU A 226 -17.01 8.55 -6.57
C GLU A 226 -15.82 8.70 -5.61
N ALA A 227 -16.08 8.60 -4.30
CA ALA A 227 -15.06 8.67 -3.26
C ALA A 227 -14.03 7.54 -3.40
N GLY A 228 -14.47 6.32 -3.71
CA GLY A 228 -13.60 5.18 -4.00
C GLY A 228 -12.75 5.42 -5.25
N PHE A 229 -13.37 5.89 -6.33
CA PHE A 229 -12.71 6.15 -7.61
C PHE A 229 -11.65 7.25 -7.51
N ILE A 230 -11.97 8.42 -6.95
CA ILE A 230 -10.98 9.50 -6.78
C ILE A 230 -9.81 9.07 -5.88
N SER A 231 -10.09 8.27 -4.85
CA SER A 231 -9.06 7.77 -3.93
C SER A 231 -8.11 6.80 -4.62
N SER A 232 -8.68 5.86 -5.39
CA SER A 232 -7.90 4.90 -6.18
C SER A 232 -7.06 5.62 -7.24
N ALA A 233 -7.67 6.55 -7.98
CA ALA A 233 -7.00 7.34 -8.99
C ALA A 233 -5.80 8.13 -8.43
N VAL A 234 -5.97 8.85 -7.31
CA VAL A 234 -4.86 9.60 -6.70
C VAL A 234 -3.76 8.67 -6.21
N LYS A 235 -4.14 7.55 -5.59
CA LYS A 235 -3.22 6.54 -5.06
C LYS A 235 -2.36 5.91 -6.17
N HIS A 236 -2.98 5.45 -7.26
CA HIS A 236 -2.26 4.91 -8.43
C HIS A 236 -1.54 6.02 -9.21
N GLY A 237 -2.09 7.24 -9.25
CA GLY A 237 -1.47 8.40 -9.87
C GLY A 237 -0.10 8.73 -9.30
N TYR A 238 0.09 8.59 -7.98
CA TYR A 238 1.42 8.74 -7.37
C TYR A 238 2.40 7.66 -7.84
N ALA A 239 1.95 6.44 -8.10
CA ALA A 239 2.79 5.38 -8.67
C ALA A 239 3.19 5.71 -10.12
N GLU A 240 2.26 6.24 -10.93
CA GLU A 240 2.56 6.72 -12.29
C GLU A 240 3.61 7.84 -12.30
N ASP A 241 3.48 8.80 -11.40
CA ASP A 241 4.41 9.89 -11.26
C ASP A 241 5.79 9.41 -10.77
N ALA A 242 5.82 8.45 -9.84
CA ALA A 242 7.05 7.81 -9.39
C ALA A 242 7.72 7.03 -10.53
N ALA A 243 6.94 6.29 -11.31
CA ALA A 243 7.40 5.54 -12.47
C ALA A 243 7.97 6.45 -13.54
N ALA A 244 7.27 7.53 -13.91
CA ALA A 244 7.73 8.50 -14.89
C ALA A 244 9.03 9.17 -14.46
N LEU A 245 9.13 9.55 -13.19
CA LEU A 245 10.33 10.18 -12.65
C LEU A 245 11.51 9.19 -12.59
N PHE A 246 11.28 7.94 -12.19
CA PHE A 246 12.33 6.92 -12.14
C PHE A 246 12.82 6.54 -13.54
N ASN A 247 11.91 6.20 -14.46
CA ASN A 247 12.24 5.78 -15.84
C ASN A 247 13.04 6.86 -16.58
N LYS A 248 12.80 8.13 -16.27
CA LYS A 248 13.54 9.26 -16.85
C LYS A 248 14.98 9.36 -16.36
N ASN A 249 15.25 9.03 -15.10
CA ASN A 249 16.53 9.32 -14.43
C ASN A 249 17.39 8.09 -14.11
N ALA A 250 16.86 6.87 -14.28
CA ALA A 250 17.58 5.65 -13.96
C ALA A 250 18.78 5.39 -14.90
N HIS A 251 19.93 5.11 -14.29
CA HIS A 251 21.21 4.78 -14.91
C HIS A 251 21.88 3.63 -14.13
N PRO A 252 21.82 2.37 -14.62
CA PRO A 252 21.37 1.96 -15.95
C PRO A 252 19.88 2.16 -16.20
N LYS A 253 19.48 2.25 -17.48
CA LYS A 253 18.07 2.39 -17.85
C LYS A 253 17.29 1.17 -17.35
N MET A 254 16.35 1.41 -16.45
CA MET A 254 15.45 0.40 -15.88
C MET A 254 14.01 0.88 -16.04
N ASN A 255 13.07 -0.06 -16.13
CA ASN A 255 11.64 0.23 -16.12
C ASN A 255 11.06 -0.02 -14.73
N PHE A 256 10.52 1.01 -14.10
CA PHE A 256 9.86 0.97 -12.80
C PHE A 256 8.87 -0.21 -12.68
N TRP A 257 8.01 -0.41 -13.70
CA TRP A 257 6.98 -1.44 -13.67
C TRP A 257 7.55 -2.85 -13.79
N SER A 258 8.80 -2.99 -14.24
CA SER A 258 9.51 -4.27 -14.24
C SER A 258 10.18 -4.56 -12.90
N LEU A 259 10.36 -3.57 -12.02
CA LEU A 259 11.09 -3.75 -10.77
C LEU A 259 10.27 -4.52 -9.72
N PRO A 260 10.95 -5.13 -8.72
CA PRO A 260 10.30 -5.78 -7.59
C PRO A 260 9.39 -4.83 -6.80
N GLY A 261 8.36 -5.40 -6.14
CA GLY A 261 7.37 -4.63 -5.37
C GLY A 261 7.98 -3.75 -4.28
N ALA A 262 9.06 -4.18 -3.63
CA ALA A 262 9.77 -3.38 -2.63
C ALA A 262 10.24 -2.02 -3.19
N VAL A 263 10.78 -2.02 -4.43
CA VAL A 263 11.26 -0.80 -5.09
C VAL A 263 10.10 0.07 -5.54
N GLN A 264 9.08 -0.53 -6.17
CA GLN A 264 7.89 0.21 -6.60
C GLN A 264 7.17 0.89 -5.42
N THR A 265 7.01 0.16 -4.32
CA THR A 265 6.34 0.63 -3.11
C THR A 265 7.09 1.79 -2.47
N THR A 266 8.39 1.64 -2.23
CA THR A 266 9.19 2.65 -1.54
C THR A 266 9.35 3.94 -2.36
N LEU A 267 9.50 3.84 -3.69
CA LEU A 267 9.50 5.01 -4.58
C LEU A 267 8.14 5.73 -4.60
N THR A 268 7.05 4.96 -4.69
CA THR A 268 5.69 5.53 -4.65
C THR A 268 5.43 6.19 -3.29
N ASP A 269 5.86 5.57 -2.20
CA ASP A 269 5.71 6.12 -0.85
C ASP A 269 6.54 7.40 -0.64
N MET A 270 7.73 7.48 -1.24
CA MET A 270 8.50 8.72 -1.29
C MET A 270 7.75 9.81 -2.04
N LYS A 271 7.19 9.49 -3.22
CA LYS A 271 6.40 10.45 -3.99
C LYS A 271 5.14 10.92 -3.23
N TYR A 272 4.49 10.01 -2.51
CA TYR A 272 3.29 10.29 -1.71
C TYR A 272 3.59 11.15 -0.47
N HIS A 273 4.58 10.76 0.34
CA HIS A 273 4.82 11.38 1.64
C HIS A 273 5.86 12.50 1.61
N SER A 274 7.05 12.23 1.08
CA SER A 274 8.18 13.16 1.06
C SER A 274 9.24 12.63 0.12
N TYR A 275 9.46 13.37 -0.98
CA TYR A 275 10.52 13.05 -1.91
C TYR A 275 11.88 13.45 -1.32
N ILE A 276 12.85 12.54 -1.40
CA ILE A 276 14.17 12.72 -0.78
C ILE A 276 15.23 12.47 -1.83
N SER A 277 15.89 13.55 -2.24
CA SER A 277 16.83 13.51 -3.37
C SER A 277 18.03 12.59 -3.11
N SER A 278 18.56 12.52 -1.88
CA SER A 278 19.71 11.65 -1.56
C SER A 278 19.35 10.17 -1.77
N VAL A 279 18.24 9.73 -1.21
CA VAL A 279 17.72 8.38 -1.44
C VAL A 279 17.46 8.14 -2.93
N ALA A 280 16.78 9.05 -3.62
CA ALA A 280 16.45 8.87 -5.04
C ALA A 280 17.69 8.68 -5.93
N GLN A 281 18.82 9.34 -5.62
CA GLN A 281 20.08 9.13 -6.33
C GLN A 281 20.58 7.68 -6.23
N HIS A 282 20.41 7.03 -5.08
CA HIS A 282 20.74 5.61 -4.93
C HIS A 282 19.85 4.74 -5.83
N TYR A 283 18.53 4.98 -5.87
CA TYR A 283 17.62 4.27 -6.77
C TYR A 283 18.00 4.45 -8.24
N TYR A 284 18.36 5.68 -8.65
CA TYR A 284 18.76 5.95 -10.02
C TYR A 284 20.05 5.24 -10.40
N ARG A 285 20.94 4.95 -9.45
CA ARG A 285 22.18 4.19 -9.68
C ARG A 285 22.02 2.68 -9.49
N ALA A 286 20.79 2.21 -9.26
CA ALA A 286 20.49 0.85 -8.83
C ALA A 286 21.28 0.42 -7.58
N ASP A 287 21.56 1.35 -6.66
CA ASP A 287 22.25 1.09 -5.39
C ASP A 287 21.23 0.88 -4.27
N TRP A 288 20.70 -0.33 -4.20
CA TRP A 288 19.59 -0.67 -3.31
C TRP A 288 20.02 -0.77 -1.86
N GLU A 289 21.24 -1.28 -1.61
CA GLU A 289 21.83 -1.34 -0.28
C GLU A 289 22.12 0.07 0.26
N GLY A 290 22.65 0.97 -0.58
CA GLY A 290 22.85 2.37 -0.22
C GLY A 290 21.54 3.10 0.06
N ALA A 291 20.49 2.85 -0.73
CA ALA A 291 19.15 3.40 -0.48
C ALA A 291 18.58 2.98 0.88
N ALA A 292 18.71 1.70 1.25
CA ALA A 292 18.27 1.19 2.54
C ALA A 292 19.03 1.85 3.71
N ALA A 293 20.36 1.97 3.58
CA ALA A 293 21.20 2.60 4.59
C ALA A 293 20.88 4.10 4.76
N GLU A 294 20.66 4.83 3.65
CA GLU A 294 20.29 6.24 3.70
C GLU A 294 18.94 6.43 4.42
N PHE A 295 17.95 5.56 4.18
CA PHE A 295 16.71 5.60 4.96
C PHE A 295 16.94 5.38 6.46
N GLU A 296 17.82 4.45 6.86
CA GLU A 296 18.18 4.20 8.26
C GLU A 296 18.85 5.45 8.88
N THR A 297 19.75 6.11 8.15
CA THR A 297 20.37 7.37 8.58
C THR A 297 19.36 8.50 8.76
N LEU A 298 18.42 8.65 7.82
CA LEU A 298 17.38 9.68 7.90
C LEU A 298 16.41 9.44 9.07
N ALA A 299 16.23 8.19 9.48
CA ALA A 299 15.37 7.80 10.60
C ALA A 299 15.87 8.30 11.97
N ILE A 300 17.16 8.60 12.09
CA ILE A 300 17.78 9.12 13.32
C ILE A 300 18.20 10.59 13.23
N GLY A 301 18.23 11.16 12.02
CA GLY A 301 18.65 12.54 11.77
C GLY A 301 17.48 13.51 11.59
N LYS A 302 17.56 14.31 10.51
CA LYS A 302 16.63 15.40 10.17
C LYS A 302 15.14 15.01 10.15
N TYR A 303 14.83 13.72 9.95
CA TYR A 303 13.46 13.22 9.86
C TYR A 303 13.07 12.27 11.00
N ALA A 304 13.71 12.38 12.18
CA ALA A 304 13.45 11.52 13.33
C ALA A 304 11.96 11.44 13.73
N GLN A 305 11.17 12.49 13.52
CA GLN A 305 9.71 12.47 13.75
C GLN A 305 8.95 11.46 12.88
N TYR A 306 9.54 11.01 11.78
CA TYR A 306 9.01 9.99 10.87
C TYR A 306 9.84 8.69 10.90
N LYS A 307 10.64 8.50 11.97
CA LYS A 307 11.56 7.36 12.14
C LYS A 307 10.95 6.02 11.73
N ALA A 308 9.76 5.70 12.24
CA ALA A 308 9.12 4.42 11.98
C ALA A 308 8.86 4.16 10.48
N ARG A 309 8.43 5.19 9.73
CA ARG A 309 8.17 5.07 8.29
C ARG A 309 9.48 4.88 7.51
N PHE A 310 10.53 5.60 7.90
CA PHE A 310 11.86 5.45 7.30
C PHE A 310 12.46 4.07 7.56
N GLN A 311 12.38 3.57 8.80
CA GLN A 311 12.81 2.21 9.14
C GLN A 311 12.02 1.15 8.37
N ALA A 312 10.71 1.33 8.20
CA ALA A 312 9.88 0.39 7.46
C ALA A 312 10.26 0.33 5.96
N ARG A 313 10.56 1.48 5.34
CA ARG A 313 11.08 1.54 3.96
C ARG A 313 12.43 0.84 3.83
N ALA A 314 13.35 1.11 4.76
CA ALA A 314 14.66 0.45 4.78
C ALA A 314 14.50 -1.07 4.90
N GLN A 315 13.70 -1.53 5.87
CA GLN A 315 13.46 -2.95 6.11
C GLN A 315 12.86 -3.64 4.88
N MET A 316 11.95 -2.98 4.16
CA MET A 316 11.38 -3.52 2.92
C MET A 316 12.46 -3.79 1.86
N LEU A 317 13.41 -2.87 1.68
CA LEU A 317 14.55 -3.08 0.77
C LEU A 317 15.50 -4.17 1.31
N ARG A 318 15.79 -4.18 2.62
CA ARG A 318 16.65 -5.19 3.25
C ARG A 318 16.08 -6.60 3.07
N ASN A 319 14.79 -6.78 3.29
CA ASN A 319 14.09 -8.05 3.10
C ASN A 319 14.19 -8.51 1.64
N ALA A 320 13.95 -7.61 0.68
CA ALA A 320 14.07 -7.91 -0.74
C ALA A 320 15.51 -8.25 -1.17
N ILE A 321 16.52 -7.68 -0.51
CA ILE A 321 17.92 -8.06 -0.71
C ILE A 321 18.19 -9.45 -0.11
N GLN A 322 17.68 -9.72 1.08
CA GLN A 322 17.87 -10.98 1.79
C GLN A 322 17.21 -12.17 1.07
N ASP A 323 16.01 -11.98 0.53
CA ASP A 323 15.27 -13.00 -0.21
C ASP A 323 15.70 -13.13 -1.69
N GLN A 324 16.72 -12.36 -2.09
CA GLN A 324 17.31 -12.33 -3.43
C GLN A 324 16.34 -11.88 -4.54
N SER A 325 15.23 -11.22 -4.20
CA SER A 325 14.38 -10.54 -5.17
C SER A 325 14.99 -9.23 -5.68
N LEU A 326 15.91 -8.64 -4.92
CA LEU A 326 16.68 -7.46 -5.26
C LEU A 326 18.17 -7.74 -5.05
N PRO A 327 19.08 -7.43 -5.98
CA PRO A 327 20.50 -7.48 -5.69
C PRO A 327 20.87 -6.35 -4.71
N LYS A 328 22.08 -6.36 -4.15
CA LYS A 328 22.59 -5.21 -3.39
C LYS A 328 22.78 -3.98 -4.29
N GLN A 329 23.26 -4.21 -5.51
CA GLN A 329 23.47 -3.20 -6.53
C GLN A 329 23.22 -3.77 -7.93
N GLY A 330 22.75 -2.93 -8.85
CA GLY A 330 22.52 -3.26 -10.26
C GLY A 330 21.07 -3.56 -10.60
N ASP A 331 20.78 -3.68 -11.89
CA ASP A 331 19.42 -3.94 -12.37
C ASP A 331 18.96 -5.37 -11.97
N PRO A 332 17.92 -5.52 -11.11
CA PRO A 332 17.37 -6.83 -10.74
C PRO A 332 16.81 -7.61 -11.93
N CYS A 333 16.52 -6.91 -13.02
CA CYS A 333 15.89 -7.42 -14.22
C CYS A 333 16.81 -7.49 -15.43
N ALA A 334 18.10 -7.19 -15.25
CA ALA A 334 19.08 -7.47 -16.28
C ALA A 334 19.09 -8.98 -16.56
N PRO A 335 19.21 -9.39 -17.84
CA PRO A 335 19.43 -10.79 -18.16
C PRO A 335 20.64 -11.27 -17.38
N LYS A 336 20.49 -12.36 -16.61
CA LYS A 336 21.62 -13.00 -15.94
C LYS A 336 22.66 -13.24 -17.01
N LYS A 337 23.86 -12.66 -16.86
CA LYS A 337 24.99 -13.02 -17.72
C LYS A 337 25.14 -14.53 -17.57
N MET A 338 24.74 -15.29 -18.59
CA MET A 338 25.15 -16.68 -18.65
C MET A 338 26.68 -16.65 -18.58
N PRO A 339 27.33 -17.47 -17.73
CA PRO A 339 28.75 -17.65 -17.89
C PRO A 339 28.94 -18.04 -19.35
N VAL A 340 29.73 -17.24 -20.08
CA VAL A 340 30.09 -17.56 -21.46
C VAL A 340 30.55 -19.00 -21.41
N ALA A 341 29.79 -19.90 -22.03
CA ALA A 341 30.24 -21.27 -22.18
C ALA A 341 31.65 -21.15 -22.75
N PHE A 342 32.64 -21.64 -22.00
CA PHE A 342 34.00 -21.72 -22.48
C PHE A 342 33.92 -22.62 -23.71
N ASN A 343 33.72 -22.04 -24.89
CA ASN A 343 33.94 -22.70 -26.16
C ASN A 343 35.45 -22.89 -26.21
N ARG A 344 35.92 -23.95 -25.56
CA ARG A 344 37.25 -24.50 -25.83
C ARG A 344 37.22 -24.85 -27.32
N SER A 345 37.92 -24.06 -28.12
CA SER A 345 38.18 -24.45 -29.50
C SER A 345 38.89 -25.82 -29.46
N LYS A 346 38.58 -26.70 -30.42
CA LYS A 346 39.22 -28.01 -30.58
C LYS A 346 40.75 -27.93 -30.59
N GLU A 347 41.32 -26.77 -30.88
CA GLU A 347 42.75 -26.49 -30.86
C GLU A 347 43.39 -26.68 -29.47
N TRP A 348 42.66 -26.43 -28.38
CA TRP A 348 43.16 -26.61 -27.02
C TRP A 348 43.27 -28.09 -26.60
N GLU A 349 42.51 -29.00 -27.21
CA GLU A 349 42.58 -30.44 -26.91
C GLU A 349 43.69 -31.15 -27.69
N THR A 350 44.10 -30.61 -28.85
CA THR A 350 45.18 -31.20 -29.68
C THR A 350 46.60 -30.95 -29.17
N GLN A 351 46.82 -30.04 -28.21
CA GLN A 351 48.15 -29.69 -27.72
C GLN A 351 48.64 -30.51 -26.51
N ARG A 352 47.89 -31.53 -26.05
CA ARG A 352 48.26 -32.35 -24.87
C ARG A 352 48.34 -33.86 -25.15
N LEU A 353 48.86 -34.26 -26.31
CA LEU A 353 49.41 -35.61 -26.45
C LEU A 353 50.94 -35.52 -26.28
N PRO A 354 51.54 -36.19 -25.26
CA PRO A 354 52.98 -36.27 -25.15
C PRO A 354 53.54 -37.04 -26.35
N ARG A 355 54.45 -36.42 -27.12
CA ARG A 355 55.34 -37.15 -28.02
C ARG A 355 56.39 -37.86 -27.17
N TRP A 356 56.16 -39.14 -26.89
CA TRP A 356 57.21 -40.11 -26.60
C TRP A 356 57.08 -41.24 -27.61
N ALA A 357 58.00 -41.24 -28.58
CA ALA A 357 58.50 -42.39 -29.30
C ALA A 357 60.01 -42.42 -29.05
#